data_AF-A0ABD0VM97-F1
#
_entry.id   AF-A0ABD0VM97-F1
#
_cell.length_a   1.000
_cell.length_b   1.000
_cell.length_c   1.000
_cell.angle_alpha   90.00
_cell.angle_beta   90.00
_cell.angle_gamma   90.00
#
_symmetry.space_group_name_H-M   'P 1'
#
loop_
_entity.id
_entity.type
_entity.pdbx_description
1 polymer ?
#
loop_
_entity_poly.entity_id
_entity_poly.type
_entity_poly.pdbx_seq_one_letter_code
_entity_poly.pdbx_strand_id
1 'polypeptide(L)'
;MDHQHGADVSTPDNVSVRWSGVDCGHEGEEAGADLGALYAGRKRRIRAIGLQGIESFRHTTDIALNDTRKIQIYPRATLNRLHFLVYSLSLLLLHHHTITPSSFLLLLAEDFLTFMWLLAQGYHWHPFPELLSKVTASKDFPALDVFICTADTYKKLPVGVASTALSALAFDYPSDRLYVYVSDDGGLDLTLFAFFEAPKFARCWLPFCRENGVMERSPEAYFQFRIYASKTKISVKPQHDNLMFESLKERVDCAMEISYVDLNLMNSPEEKEIFKTWKNFTRNDLPLVIQVLLESKKDKDITGHPLPNLIYISREKHPASPHNFKAGALNALVSPHHNLYVLK
;
A
#
# COMPACT_ATOMS: atom_id res chain seq x y z
N MET A 1 -8.89 -40.21 58.22
CA MET A 1 -9.58 -38.91 58.33
C MET A 1 -8.52 -37.84 58.19
N ASP A 2 -8.47 -37.31 56.97
CA ASP A 2 -8.06 -36.00 56.45
C ASP A 2 -6.67 -35.36 56.75
N HIS A 3 -5.93 -35.20 55.63
CA HIS A 3 -5.17 -34.04 55.07
C HIS A 3 -4.47 -33.03 56.03
N GLN A 4 -3.15 -32.79 55.92
CA GLN A 4 -2.41 -31.92 54.94
C GLN A 4 -2.93 -30.47 54.89
N HIS A 5 -2.15 -29.38 54.82
CA HIS A 5 -0.72 -29.07 54.69
C HIS A 5 -0.58 -27.56 54.94
N GLY A 6 0.58 -27.06 55.40
CA GLY A 6 0.87 -25.62 55.42
C GLY A 6 2.26 -25.28 55.97
N ALA A 7 3.18 -24.88 55.09
CA ALA A 7 4.31 -23.97 55.32
C ALA A 7 5.03 -23.83 53.95
N ASP A 8 5.08 -22.70 53.25
CA ASP A 8 5.69 -21.39 53.52
C ASP A 8 7.19 -21.31 53.09
N VAL A 9 7.58 -20.11 52.62
CA VAL A 9 8.95 -19.55 52.50
C VAL A 9 9.66 -19.46 51.12
N SER A 10 10.03 -18.19 50.83
CA SER A 10 11.22 -17.63 50.12
C SER A 10 11.20 -17.27 48.62
N THR A 11 11.27 -15.95 48.37
CA THR A 11 12.12 -15.32 47.34
C THR A 11 13.56 -15.24 47.89
N PRO A 12 14.67 -15.21 47.11
CA PRO A 12 14.95 -14.22 46.05
C PRO A 12 15.81 -14.72 44.84
N ASP A 13 15.90 -13.93 43.76
CA ASP A 13 17.16 -13.41 43.18
C ASP A 13 17.03 -12.95 41.71
N ASN A 14 17.43 -11.69 41.51
CA ASN A 14 17.72 -11.06 40.22
C ASN A 14 18.94 -11.75 39.57
N VAL A 15 18.78 -12.27 38.36
CA VAL A 15 19.92 -12.59 37.47
C VAL A 15 19.78 -11.78 36.19
N SER A 16 20.53 -10.69 36.13
CA SER A 16 20.81 -9.97 34.89
C SER A 16 21.78 -10.79 34.03
N VAL A 17 21.35 -11.22 32.83
CA VAL A 17 22.26 -11.84 31.87
C VAL A 17 22.79 -10.77 30.92
N ARG A 18 24.06 -10.42 31.12
CA ARG A 18 24.89 -9.56 30.26
C ARG A 18 25.48 -10.44 29.17
N TRP A 19 25.14 -10.20 27.90
CA TRP A 19 25.81 -10.86 26.78
C TRP A 19 27.05 -10.07 26.37
N SER A 20 28.20 -10.75 26.46
CA SER A 20 29.53 -10.29 26.07
C SER A 20 29.64 -10.15 24.55
N GLY A 21 30.24 -9.04 24.11
CA GLY A 21 30.56 -8.78 22.72
C GLY A 21 31.57 -9.79 22.15
N VAL A 22 31.37 -10.13 20.89
CA VAL A 22 32.39 -10.73 20.03
C VAL A 22 32.79 -9.65 19.03
N ASP A 23 34.06 -9.25 19.11
CA ASP A 23 34.71 -8.37 18.14
C ASP A 23 34.76 -9.04 16.77
N CYS A 24 34.13 -8.41 15.78
CA CYS A 24 34.38 -8.66 14.36
C CYS A 24 34.86 -7.34 13.74
N GLY A 25 36.09 -7.35 13.24
CA GLY A 25 36.82 -6.18 12.78
C GLY A 25 36.26 -5.47 11.55
N HIS A 26 36.39 -4.15 11.59
CA HIS A 26 36.75 -3.17 10.57
C HIS A 26 36.22 -3.16 9.11
N GLU A 27 35.43 -4.11 8.63
CA GLU A 27 34.79 -4.00 7.29
C GLU A 27 33.29 -3.66 7.34
N GLY A 28 32.69 -3.58 8.55
CA GLY A 28 31.27 -3.29 8.75
C GLY A 28 30.90 -1.82 8.99
N GLU A 29 31.89 -0.93 9.10
CA GLU A 29 31.68 0.45 9.55
C GLU A 29 31.24 1.39 8.42
N GLU A 30 31.70 1.17 7.17
CA GLU A 30 31.31 1.99 6.01
C GLU A 30 29.85 1.75 5.59
N ALA A 31 29.38 0.49 5.54
CA ALA A 31 28.01 0.18 5.10
C ALA A 31 26.93 0.57 6.12
N GLY A 32 27.25 0.53 7.42
CA GLY A 32 26.37 1.02 8.50
C GLY A 32 26.30 2.55 8.54
N ALA A 33 27.42 3.22 8.24
CA ALA A 33 27.47 4.67 8.10
C ALA A 33 26.66 5.18 6.89
N ASP A 34 26.63 4.44 5.78
CA ASP A 34 25.94 4.85 4.55
C ASP A 34 24.41 4.76 4.66
N LEU A 35 23.89 3.71 5.33
CA LEU A 35 22.46 3.60 5.68
C LEU A 35 22.07 4.61 6.77
N GLY A 36 22.91 4.79 7.79
CA GLY A 36 22.72 5.82 8.82
C GLY A 36 22.69 7.24 8.24
N ALA A 37 23.52 7.53 7.23
CA ALA A 37 23.53 8.78 6.48
C ALA A 37 22.30 8.94 5.58
N LEU A 38 21.83 7.85 4.94
CA LEU A 38 20.58 7.83 4.16
C LEU A 38 19.37 8.21 5.03
N TYR A 39 19.28 7.64 6.24
CA TYR A 39 18.21 7.89 7.21
C TYR A 39 18.33 9.26 7.90
N ALA A 40 19.53 9.68 8.32
CA ALA A 40 19.77 10.99 8.93
C ALA A 40 19.56 12.15 7.93
N GLY A 41 19.95 11.94 6.66
CA GLY A 41 19.63 12.83 5.55
C GLY A 41 18.12 12.96 5.32
N ARG A 42 17.37 11.85 5.44
CA ARG A 42 15.89 11.81 5.35
C ARG A 42 15.21 12.60 6.48
N LYS A 43 15.75 12.56 7.70
CA LYS A 43 15.21 13.27 8.88
C LYS A 43 15.29 14.79 8.76
N ARG A 44 16.38 15.32 8.16
CA ARG A 44 16.49 16.76 7.83
C ARG A 44 15.60 17.12 6.64
N ARG A 45 15.45 16.21 5.67
CA ARG A 45 14.64 16.41 4.47
C ARG A 45 13.12 16.42 4.75
N ILE A 46 12.60 15.59 5.67
CA ILE A 46 11.17 15.61 6.05
C ILE A 46 10.78 16.93 6.74
N ARG A 47 11.64 17.50 7.60
CA ARG A 47 11.39 18.84 8.18
C ARG A 47 11.49 19.95 7.14
N ALA A 48 12.43 19.84 6.19
CA ALA A 48 12.55 20.79 5.09
C ALA A 48 11.38 20.71 4.10
N ILE A 49 10.86 19.51 3.81
CA ILE A 49 9.65 19.27 3.00
C ILE A 49 8.40 19.78 3.73
N GLY A 50 8.34 19.70 5.07
CA GLY A 50 7.27 20.33 5.84
C GLY A 50 7.22 21.85 5.67
N LEU A 51 8.39 22.51 5.67
CA LEU A 51 8.49 23.98 5.51
C LEU A 51 8.35 24.41 4.04
N GLN A 52 9.01 23.74 3.10
CA GLN A 52 8.83 23.97 1.65
C GLN A 52 7.44 23.58 1.17
N GLY A 53 6.80 22.59 1.77
CA GLY A 53 5.43 22.19 1.49
C GLY A 53 4.44 23.26 1.94
N ILE A 54 4.69 23.94 3.06
CA ILE A 54 3.87 25.07 3.51
C ILE A 54 4.08 26.30 2.62
N GLU A 55 5.32 26.63 2.22
CA GLU A 55 5.60 27.74 1.31
C GLU A 55 5.13 27.47 -0.13
N SER A 56 5.28 26.25 -0.62
CA SER A 56 4.75 25.79 -1.91
C SER A 56 3.22 25.76 -1.88
N PHE A 57 2.59 25.33 -0.79
CA PHE A 57 1.15 25.42 -0.62
C PHE A 57 0.69 26.88 -0.64
N ARG A 58 1.41 27.79 0.02
CA ARG A 58 1.11 29.24 0.01
C ARG A 58 1.25 29.84 -1.39
N HIS A 59 2.32 29.51 -2.10
CA HIS A 59 2.56 29.99 -3.46
C HIS A 59 1.57 29.37 -4.47
N THR A 60 1.14 28.13 -4.25
CA THR A 60 0.12 27.44 -5.06
C THR A 60 -1.27 28.00 -4.76
N THR A 61 -1.58 28.36 -3.51
CA THR A 61 -2.82 29.05 -3.17
C THR A 61 -2.85 30.46 -3.74
N ASP A 62 -1.73 31.19 -3.78
CA ASP A 62 -1.67 32.54 -4.34
C ASP A 62 -1.75 32.54 -5.87
N ILE A 63 -1.13 31.57 -6.55
CA ILE A 63 -1.30 31.35 -8.00
C ILE A 63 -2.73 30.89 -8.30
N ALA A 64 -3.29 29.96 -7.53
CA ALA A 64 -4.66 29.49 -7.70
C ALA A 64 -5.68 30.61 -7.49
N LEU A 65 -5.46 31.49 -6.50
CA LEU A 65 -6.31 32.65 -6.23
C LEU A 65 -6.25 33.68 -7.36
N ASN A 66 -5.08 33.90 -7.98
CA ASN A 66 -4.96 34.86 -9.09
C ASN A 66 -5.52 34.34 -10.43
N ASP A 67 -5.49 33.02 -10.68
CA ASP A 67 -6.00 32.38 -11.91
C ASP A 67 -7.50 32.01 -11.86
N THR A 68 -8.18 32.18 -10.72
CA THR A 68 -9.64 31.96 -10.55
C THR A 68 -10.54 32.87 -11.41
N ARG A 69 -9.98 33.78 -12.22
CA ARG A 69 -10.79 34.62 -13.13
C ARG A 69 -11.20 33.92 -14.44
N LYS A 70 -10.70 32.72 -14.72
CA LYS A 70 -11.14 31.91 -15.88
C LYS A 70 -11.69 30.56 -15.42
N ILE A 71 -12.73 30.59 -14.57
CA ILE A 71 -13.46 29.37 -14.20
C ILE A 71 -14.24 28.90 -15.43
N GLN A 72 -13.77 27.85 -16.08
CA GLN A 72 -14.59 27.05 -16.99
C GLN A 72 -15.61 26.31 -16.13
N ILE A 73 -16.82 26.88 -16.02
CA ILE A 73 -17.92 26.26 -15.30
C ILE A 73 -18.30 24.98 -16.05
N TYR A 74 -18.28 23.83 -15.36
CA TYR A 74 -18.77 22.57 -15.94
C TYR A 74 -20.20 22.77 -16.49
N PRO A 75 -20.52 22.29 -17.71
CA PRO A 75 -21.86 22.46 -18.29
C PRO A 75 -22.96 21.77 -17.46
N ARG A 76 -22.59 20.79 -16.62
CA ARG A 76 -23.52 20.13 -15.68
C ARG A 76 -23.80 20.95 -14.41
N ALA A 77 -23.01 21.97 -14.10
CA ALA A 77 -23.22 22.79 -12.90
C ALA A 77 -24.54 23.58 -12.98
N THR A 78 -24.92 24.05 -14.16
CA THR A 78 -26.22 24.72 -14.38
C THR A 78 -27.38 23.75 -14.24
N LEU A 79 -27.26 22.53 -14.77
CA LEU A 79 -28.24 21.46 -14.59
C LEU A 79 -28.39 21.05 -13.12
N ASN A 80 -27.29 20.91 -12.38
CA ASN A 80 -27.31 20.59 -10.95
C ASN A 80 -28.00 21.70 -10.14
N ARG A 81 -27.73 22.99 -10.46
CA ARG A 81 -28.39 24.13 -9.81
C ARG A 81 -29.88 24.20 -10.12
N LEU A 82 -30.28 23.89 -11.36
CA LEU A 82 -31.69 23.85 -11.74
C LEU A 82 -32.39 22.68 -11.03
N HIS A 83 -31.78 21.50 -11.01
CA HIS A 83 -32.28 20.34 -10.26
C HIS A 83 -32.45 20.65 -8.78
N PHE A 84 -31.48 21.33 -8.16
CA PHE A 84 -31.56 21.82 -6.78
C PHE A 84 -32.80 22.70 -6.56
N LEU A 85 -33.00 23.71 -7.41
CA LEU A 85 -34.13 24.63 -7.29
C LEU A 85 -35.47 23.90 -7.45
N VAL A 86 -35.61 23.06 -8.48
CA VAL A 86 -36.85 22.30 -8.74
C VAL A 86 -37.15 21.34 -7.59
N TYR A 87 -36.16 20.60 -7.10
CA TYR A 87 -36.36 19.63 -6.03
C TYR A 87 -36.66 20.32 -4.69
N SER A 88 -35.99 21.43 -4.38
CA SER A 88 -36.30 22.23 -3.19
C SER A 88 -37.73 22.80 -3.22
N LEU A 89 -38.21 23.24 -4.38
CA LEU A 89 -39.58 23.69 -4.56
C LEU A 89 -40.60 22.55 -4.41
N SER A 90 -40.30 21.38 -4.98
CA SER A 90 -41.14 20.19 -4.82
C SER A 90 -41.27 19.74 -3.36
N LEU A 91 -40.17 19.80 -2.59
CA LEU A 91 -40.17 19.47 -1.17
C LEU A 91 -40.96 20.48 -0.32
N LEU A 92 -40.84 21.77 -0.62
CA LEU A 92 -41.63 22.83 0.04
C LEU A 92 -43.14 22.67 -0.24
N LEU A 93 -43.50 22.35 -1.48
CA LEU A 93 -44.89 22.09 -1.86
C LEU A 93 -45.43 20.82 -1.20
N LEU A 94 -44.63 19.77 -1.13
CA LEU A 94 -44.99 18.53 -0.46
C LEU A 94 -45.23 18.78 1.04
N HIS A 95 -44.32 19.47 1.72
CA HIS A 95 -44.44 19.81 3.14
C HIS A 95 -45.65 20.72 3.41
N HIS A 96 -46.02 21.60 2.49
CA HIS A 96 -47.21 22.43 2.61
C HIS A 96 -48.52 21.62 2.46
N HIS A 97 -48.53 20.62 1.58
CA HIS A 97 -49.70 19.77 1.32
C HIS A 97 -49.88 18.63 2.34
N THR A 98 -48.80 18.15 2.96
CA THR A 98 -48.83 17.02 3.91
C THR A 98 -49.18 17.41 5.36
N ILE A 99 -49.72 18.62 5.58
CA ILE A 99 -50.24 19.11 6.86
C ILE A 99 -51.60 18.46 7.20
N THR A 100 -51.74 17.15 6.99
CA THR A 100 -52.86 16.34 7.49
C THR A 100 -52.29 15.17 8.27
N PRO A 101 -52.52 15.09 9.60
CA PRO A 101 -51.74 14.22 10.47
C PRO A 101 -52.38 12.85 10.54
N SER A 102 -51.91 11.89 9.75
CA SER A 102 -52.22 10.48 9.97
C SER A 102 -51.01 9.65 10.39
N SER A 103 -49.78 10.09 10.11
CA SER A 103 -48.55 9.34 10.46
C SER A 103 -47.33 10.23 10.74
N PHE A 104 -47.16 10.65 12.00
CA PHE A 104 -46.02 11.46 12.48
C PHE A 104 -44.64 10.88 12.14
N LEU A 105 -44.51 9.54 12.15
CA LEU A 105 -43.25 8.86 11.83
C LEU A 105 -42.83 9.03 10.36
N LEU A 106 -43.78 9.10 9.43
CA LEU A 106 -43.48 9.32 8.02
C LEU A 106 -43.01 10.76 7.78
N LEU A 107 -43.62 11.73 8.46
CA LEU A 107 -43.18 13.13 8.40
C LEU A 107 -41.73 13.29 8.91
N LEU A 108 -41.40 12.67 10.05
CA LEU A 108 -40.03 12.70 10.57
C LEU A 108 -39.01 12.05 9.64
N ALA A 109 -39.38 10.94 8.97
CA ALA A 109 -38.51 10.28 8.01
C ALA A 109 -38.26 11.15 6.76
N GLU A 110 -39.30 11.82 6.25
CA GLU A 110 -39.21 12.75 5.12
C GLU A 110 -38.36 13.99 5.46
N ASP A 111 -38.53 14.56 6.65
CA ASP A 111 -37.73 15.71 7.10
C ASP A 111 -36.25 15.32 7.23
N PHE A 112 -35.95 14.13 7.76
CA PHE A 112 -34.58 13.64 7.86
C PHE A 112 -33.96 13.37 6.48
N LEU A 113 -34.71 12.76 5.55
CA LEU A 113 -34.25 12.53 4.18
C LEU A 113 -34.01 13.85 3.43
N THR A 114 -34.91 14.82 3.60
CA THR A 114 -34.80 16.18 3.06
C THR A 114 -33.56 16.90 3.60
N PHE A 115 -33.31 16.78 4.91
CA PHE A 115 -32.13 17.34 5.54
C PHE A 115 -30.83 16.72 5.00
N MET A 116 -30.76 15.39 4.90
CA MET A 116 -29.61 14.70 4.32
C MET A 116 -29.39 15.07 2.84
N TRP A 117 -30.48 15.19 2.07
CA TRP A 117 -30.42 15.65 0.68
C TRP A 117 -29.86 17.07 0.58
N LEU A 118 -30.34 18.00 1.41
CA LEU A 118 -29.89 19.39 1.45
C LEU A 118 -28.38 19.50 1.75
N LEU A 119 -27.90 18.73 2.74
CA LEU A 119 -26.47 18.67 3.08
C LEU A 119 -25.62 18.16 1.90
N ALA A 120 -26.15 17.23 1.10
CA ALA A 120 -25.44 16.71 -0.07
C ALA A 120 -25.31 17.71 -1.23
N GLN A 121 -26.20 18.72 -1.31
CA GLN A 121 -26.20 19.69 -2.43
C GLN A 121 -24.96 20.58 -2.45
N GLY A 122 -24.33 20.81 -1.29
CA GLY A 122 -23.09 21.56 -1.19
C GLY A 122 -21.97 21.02 -2.10
N TYR A 123 -21.89 19.69 -2.28
CA TYR A 123 -20.89 19.05 -3.14
C TYR A 123 -21.12 19.29 -4.65
N HIS A 124 -22.37 19.57 -5.06
CA HIS A 124 -22.75 19.71 -6.46
C HIS A 124 -22.77 21.16 -6.97
N TRP A 125 -22.62 22.13 -6.07
CA TRP A 125 -22.82 23.56 -6.34
C TRP A 125 -21.69 24.20 -7.15
N HIS A 126 -20.44 23.80 -6.88
CA HIS A 126 -19.24 24.24 -7.59
C HIS A 126 -18.28 23.07 -7.82
N PRO A 127 -18.54 22.19 -8.80
CA PRO A 127 -17.56 21.19 -9.20
C PRO A 127 -16.34 21.90 -9.80
N PHE A 128 -15.18 21.76 -9.14
CA PHE A 128 -13.93 22.33 -9.60
C PHE A 128 -13.28 21.37 -10.63
N PRO A 129 -12.96 21.83 -11.85
CA PRO A 129 -12.22 20.99 -12.80
C PRO A 129 -10.80 20.76 -12.29
N GLU A 130 -10.43 19.49 -12.18
CA GLU A 130 -9.09 19.08 -11.77
C GLU A 130 -8.08 19.46 -12.86
N LEU A 131 -7.14 20.35 -12.52
CA LEU A 131 -6.19 20.93 -13.46
C LEU A 131 -4.96 20.03 -13.63
N LEU A 132 -5.17 18.83 -14.16
CA LEU A 132 -4.12 17.82 -14.31
C LEU A 132 -3.00 18.25 -15.29
N SER A 133 -3.32 19.08 -16.27
CA SER A 133 -2.39 19.47 -17.35
C SER A 133 -1.24 20.38 -16.92
N LYS A 134 -1.33 21.06 -15.77
CA LYS A 134 -0.22 21.91 -15.27
C LYS A 134 0.89 21.10 -14.58
N VAL A 135 0.61 19.89 -14.08
CA VAL A 135 1.57 19.08 -13.29
C VAL A 135 2.52 18.28 -14.18
N THR A 136 2.10 17.88 -15.37
CA THR A 136 2.92 17.06 -16.30
C THR A 136 3.99 17.86 -17.05
N ALA A 137 4.00 19.19 -16.94
CA ALA A 137 4.99 20.05 -17.60
C ALA A 137 6.35 20.08 -16.88
N SER A 138 6.39 19.76 -15.58
CA SER A 138 7.64 19.70 -14.80
C SER A 138 8.24 18.29 -14.85
N LYS A 139 9.53 18.18 -15.21
CA LYS A 139 10.30 16.93 -15.10
C LYS A 139 10.87 16.67 -13.71
N ASP A 140 10.71 17.62 -12.78
CA ASP A 140 11.19 17.52 -11.41
C ASP A 140 10.14 16.94 -10.48
N PHE A 141 9.97 15.61 -10.54
CA PHE A 141 9.01 14.92 -9.69
C PHE A 141 9.54 14.72 -8.26
N PRO A 142 8.73 14.89 -7.19
CA PRO A 142 9.17 14.63 -5.82
C PRO A 142 9.50 13.15 -5.58
N ALA A 143 9.97 12.78 -4.38
CA ALA A 143 9.96 11.36 -4.01
C ALA A 143 8.50 10.89 -3.82
N LEU A 144 8.17 9.69 -4.29
CA LEU A 144 6.85 9.08 -4.19
C LEU A 144 6.94 7.77 -3.43
N ASP A 145 6.26 7.72 -2.27
CA ASP A 145 6.11 6.52 -1.46
C ASP A 145 4.69 5.96 -1.66
N VAL A 146 4.59 4.71 -2.12
CA VAL A 146 3.34 3.99 -2.34
C VAL A 146 3.19 2.93 -1.24
N PHE A 147 2.12 3.01 -0.46
CA PHE A 147 1.84 2.07 0.62
C PHE A 147 0.74 1.08 0.23
N ILE A 148 1.05 -0.22 0.32
CA ILE A 148 0.13 -1.33 0.08
C ILE A 148 -0.01 -2.10 1.39
N CYS A 149 -1.20 -2.10 2.01
CA CYS A 149 -1.44 -2.83 3.25
C CYS A 149 -2.29 -4.08 2.99
N THR A 150 -1.83 -5.24 3.45
CA THR A 150 -2.57 -6.52 3.40
C THR A 150 -2.97 -6.94 4.80
N ALA A 151 -4.25 -7.21 5.02
CA ALA A 151 -4.79 -7.51 6.36
C ALA A 151 -5.18 -8.99 6.58
N ASP A 152 -5.47 -9.75 5.52
CA ASP A 152 -5.78 -11.18 5.60
C ASP A 152 -5.70 -11.84 4.22
N THR A 153 -5.07 -13.01 4.13
CA THR A 153 -4.76 -13.70 2.86
C THR A 153 -5.35 -15.11 2.87
N TYR A 154 -6.68 -15.23 2.75
CA TYR A 154 -7.26 -16.49 2.28
C TYR A 154 -6.72 -16.85 0.88
N LYS A 155 -6.74 -18.15 0.55
CA LYS A 155 -6.08 -18.90 -0.55
C LYS A 155 -6.03 -18.31 -1.99
N LYS A 156 -6.43 -17.07 -2.28
CA LYS A 156 -6.40 -16.48 -3.63
C LYS A 156 -5.88 -15.04 -3.71
N LEU A 157 -5.27 -14.53 -2.65
CA LEU A 157 -4.83 -13.14 -2.59
C LEU A 157 -3.31 -12.90 -2.83
N PRO A 158 -2.36 -13.82 -2.55
CA PRO A 158 -0.92 -13.52 -2.70
C PRO A 158 -0.50 -13.04 -4.10
N VAL A 159 -0.98 -13.69 -5.16
CA VAL A 159 -0.74 -13.28 -6.55
C VAL A 159 -1.37 -11.91 -6.86
N GLY A 160 -2.56 -11.63 -6.32
CA GLY A 160 -3.24 -10.35 -6.51
C GLY A 160 -2.55 -9.18 -5.81
N VAL A 161 -2.03 -9.39 -4.59
CA VAL A 161 -1.22 -8.37 -3.90
C VAL A 161 0.09 -8.16 -4.65
N ALA A 162 0.78 -9.23 -5.04
CA ALA A 162 2.00 -9.14 -5.84
C ALA A 162 1.75 -8.38 -7.15
N SER A 163 0.62 -8.66 -7.83
CA SER A 163 0.20 -7.95 -9.04
C SER A 163 -0.07 -6.47 -8.79
N THR A 164 -0.67 -6.13 -7.65
CA THR A 164 -0.87 -4.73 -7.23
C THR A 164 0.46 -4.01 -7.00
N ALA A 165 1.41 -4.66 -6.34
CA ALA A 165 2.75 -4.12 -6.13
C ALA A 165 3.51 -3.95 -7.46
N LEU A 166 3.42 -4.93 -8.36
CA LEU A 166 4.00 -4.87 -9.71
C LEU A 166 3.41 -3.74 -10.55
N SER A 167 2.10 -3.50 -10.42
CA SER A 167 1.43 -2.36 -11.06
C SER A 167 1.95 -1.02 -10.55
N ALA A 168 2.15 -0.89 -9.24
CA ALA A 168 2.74 0.30 -8.62
C ALA A 168 4.19 0.51 -9.06
N LEU A 169 5.00 -0.56 -9.11
CA LEU A 169 6.38 -0.51 -9.61
C LEU A 169 6.46 -0.11 -11.09
N ALA A 170 5.43 -0.41 -11.88
CA ALA A 170 5.37 -0.05 -13.30
C ALA A 170 4.85 1.37 -13.56
N PHE A 171 4.68 2.21 -12.52
CA PHE A 171 4.33 3.61 -12.72
C PHE A 171 5.35 4.32 -13.63
N ASP A 172 4.86 5.26 -14.43
CA ASP A 172 5.69 6.11 -15.27
C ASP A 172 6.33 7.21 -14.40
N TYR A 173 7.30 6.79 -13.58
CA TYR A 173 7.98 7.61 -12.59
C TYR A 173 9.48 7.24 -12.55
N PRO A 174 10.38 8.18 -12.24
CA PRO A 174 11.79 7.85 -12.05
C PRO A 174 12.01 6.77 -10.99
N SER A 175 12.71 5.69 -11.35
CA SER A 175 12.95 4.53 -10.45
C SER A 175 13.69 4.92 -9.16
N ASP A 176 14.54 5.94 -9.21
CA ASP A 176 15.30 6.45 -8.07
C ASP A 176 14.42 7.20 -7.05
N ARG A 177 13.21 7.60 -7.46
CA ARG A 177 12.26 8.39 -6.65
C ARG A 177 11.00 7.64 -6.26
N LEU A 178 10.79 6.44 -6.81
CA LEU A 178 9.63 5.59 -6.51
C LEU A 178 10.00 4.52 -5.49
N TYR A 179 9.24 4.49 -4.40
CA TYR A 179 9.35 3.50 -3.33
C TYR A 179 8.00 2.84 -3.12
N VAL A 180 7.96 1.50 -3.22
CA VAL A 180 6.76 0.72 -2.97
C VAL A 180 6.96 -0.06 -1.67
N TYR A 181 6.13 0.24 -0.69
CA TYR A 181 6.12 -0.38 0.63
C TYR A 181 4.91 -1.30 0.75
N VAL A 182 5.16 -2.57 1.05
CA VAL A 182 4.13 -3.57 1.29
C VAL A 182 4.13 -3.90 2.77
N SER A 183 3.05 -3.54 3.47
CA SER A 183 2.83 -3.90 4.87
C SER A 183 1.95 -5.15 4.94
N ASP A 184 2.54 -6.26 5.35
CA ASP A 184 1.84 -7.52 5.56
C ASP A 184 1.46 -7.75 7.03
N ASP A 185 0.20 -7.45 7.34
CA ASP A 185 -0.42 -7.77 8.62
C ASP A 185 -0.97 -9.22 8.64
N GLY A 186 -1.05 -9.91 7.50
CA GLY A 186 -1.51 -11.29 7.43
C GLY A 186 -0.49 -12.28 8.00
N GLY A 187 0.80 -11.98 7.83
CA GLY A 187 1.89 -12.81 8.35
C GLY A 187 1.90 -14.22 7.76
N LEU A 188 1.43 -14.39 6.52
CA LEU A 188 1.34 -15.71 5.88
C LEU A 188 2.57 -16.01 5.01
N ASP A 189 3.09 -17.22 5.15
CA ASP A 189 4.18 -17.81 4.36
C ASP A 189 3.99 -17.60 2.85
N LEU A 190 2.77 -17.81 2.35
CA LEU A 190 2.43 -17.67 0.94
C LEU A 190 2.59 -16.23 0.43
N THR A 191 2.32 -15.24 1.27
CA THR A 191 2.44 -13.82 0.91
C THR A 191 3.91 -13.46 0.80
N LEU A 192 4.71 -13.83 1.80
CA LEU A 192 6.16 -13.63 1.77
C LEU A 192 6.80 -14.33 0.56
N PHE A 193 6.40 -15.57 0.27
CA PHE A 193 6.88 -16.31 -0.90
C PHE A 193 6.53 -15.61 -2.22
N ALA A 194 5.29 -15.14 -2.38
CA ALA A 194 4.89 -14.38 -3.55
C ALA A 194 5.74 -13.10 -3.72
N PHE A 195 6.15 -12.48 -2.61
CA PHE A 195 7.03 -11.31 -2.62
C PHE A 195 8.51 -11.61 -2.84
N PHE A 196 8.97 -12.86 -2.68
CA PHE A 196 10.27 -13.28 -3.21
C PHE A 196 10.24 -13.55 -4.72
N GLU A 197 9.08 -13.92 -5.26
CA GLU A 197 8.90 -14.17 -6.69
C GLU A 197 8.60 -12.91 -7.50
N ALA A 198 7.88 -11.96 -6.93
CA ALA A 198 7.51 -10.72 -7.60
C ALA A 198 8.72 -9.92 -8.15
N PRO A 199 9.83 -9.72 -7.41
CA PRO A 199 11.04 -9.05 -7.93
C PRO A 199 11.60 -9.70 -9.18
N LYS A 200 11.61 -11.04 -9.23
CA LYS A 200 12.15 -11.82 -10.35
C LYS A 200 11.33 -11.55 -11.61
N PHE A 201 10.01 -11.55 -11.48
CA PHE A 201 9.10 -11.22 -12.57
C PHE A 201 9.12 -9.73 -12.95
N ALA A 202 9.30 -8.82 -11.98
CA ALA A 202 9.39 -7.38 -12.22
C ALA A 202 10.48 -7.01 -13.24
N ARG A 203 11.60 -7.75 -13.26
CA ARG A 203 12.73 -7.53 -14.20
C ARG A 203 12.32 -7.62 -15.66
N CYS A 204 11.26 -8.36 -15.98
CA CYS A 204 10.75 -8.54 -17.34
C CYS A 204 9.44 -7.77 -17.55
N TRP A 205 8.58 -7.70 -16.53
CA TRP A 205 7.27 -7.05 -16.62
C TRP A 205 7.37 -5.53 -16.79
N LEU A 206 8.23 -4.86 -16.03
CA LEU A 206 8.37 -3.41 -16.07
C LEU A 206 8.82 -2.88 -17.45
N PRO A 207 9.90 -3.42 -18.07
CA PRO A 207 10.26 -3.00 -19.42
C PRO A 207 9.18 -3.36 -20.45
N PHE A 208 8.53 -4.53 -20.32
CA PHE A 208 7.40 -4.89 -21.17
C PHE A 208 6.27 -3.85 -21.12
N CYS A 209 5.88 -3.39 -19.92
CA CYS A 209 4.86 -2.35 -19.75
C CYS A 209 5.26 -1.04 -20.43
N ARG A 210 6.53 -0.64 -20.29
CA ARG A 210 7.06 0.62 -20.85
C ARG A 210 7.11 0.57 -22.38
N GLU A 211 7.66 -0.50 -22.94
CA GLU A 211 7.87 -0.66 -24.38
C GLU A 211 6.54 -0.82 -25.15
N ASN A 212 5.57 -1.52 -24.56
CA ASN A 212 4.28 -1.76 -25.20
C ASN A 212 3.21 -0.74 -24.84
N GLY A 213 3.55 0.30 -24.07
CA GLY A 213 2.59 1.33 -23.63
C GLY A 213 1.40 0.74 -22.88
N VAL A 214 1.64 -0.27 -22.04
CA VAL A 214 0.57 -1.00 -21.35
C VAL A 214 -0.11 -0.08 -20.33
N MET A 215 -1.40 0.17 -20.55
CA MET A 215 -2.23 0.99 -19.66
C MET A 215 -2.64 0.23 -18.39
N GLU A 216 -3.03 -1.04 -18.52
CA GLU A 216 -3.37 -1.91 -17.39
C GLU A 216 -2.11 -2.61 -16.89
N ARG A 217 -1.46 -2.01 -15.89
CA ARG A 217 -0.14 -2.45 -15.42
C ARG A 217 -0.20 -3.56 -14.36
N SER A 218 -1.38 -3.90 -13.88
CA SER A 218 -1.57 -5.10 -13.05
C SER A 218 -1.47 -6.34 -13.94
N PRO A 219 -0.46 -7.22 -13.74
CA PRO A 219 -0.31 -8.42 -14.55
C PRO A 219 -1.58 -9.27 -14.55
N GLU A 220 -2.15 -9.52 -13.36
CA GLU A 220 -3.37 -10.32 -13.24
C GLU A 220 -4.53 -9.74 -14.05
N ALA A 221 -4.78 -8.43 -13.93
CA ALA A 221 -5.86 -7.77 -14.69
C ALA A 221 -5.58 -7.77 -16.20
N TYR A 222 -4.33 -7.52 -16.59
CA TYR A 222 -3.90 -7.50 -17.99
C TYR A 222 -4.12 -8.85 -18.67
N PHE A 223 -3.64 -9.94 -18.07
CA PHE A 223 -3.78 -11.27 -18.67
C PHE A 223 -5.21 -11.79 -18.60
N GLN A 224 -5.97 -11.50 -17.54
CA GLN A 224 -7.41 -11.81 -17.49
C GLN A 224 -8.18 -11.11 -18.62
N PHE A 225 -7.92 -9.81 -18.85
CA PHE A 225 -8.51 -9.06 -19.94
C PHE A 225 -8.14 -9.65 -21.32
N ARG A 226 -6.86 -10.01 -21.52
CA ARG A 226 -6.38 -10.64 -22.77
C ARG A 226 -7.05 -11.99 -23.03
N ILE A 227 -7.24 -12.82 -22.01
CA ILE A 227 -7.95 -14.11 -22.12
C ILE A 227 -9.42 -13.89 -22.49
N TYR A 228 -10.07 -12.87 -21.90
CA TYR A 228 -11.45 -12.53 -22.26
C TYR A 228 -11.55 -12.01 -23.71
N ALA A 229 -10.61 -11.17 -24.13
CA ALA A 229 -10.55 -10.65 -25.49
C ALA A 229 -10.30 -11.76 -26.53
N SER A 230 -9.38 -12.70 -26.27
CA SER A 230 -9.08 -13.80 -27.20
C SER A 230 -10.24 -14.78 -27.38
N LYS A 231 -11.08 -14.97 -26.35
CA LYS A 231 -12.32 -15.77 -26.43
C LYS A 231 -13.42 -15.10 -27.27
N THR A 232 -13.38 -13.77 -27.43
CA THR A 232 -14.49 -13.01 -28.05
C THR A 232 -14.19 -12.55 -29.48
N LYS A 233 -12.93 -12.48 -29.93
CA LYS A 233 -12.46 -12.49 -31.34
C LYS A 233 -10.94 -12.28 -31.40
N ILE A 234 -10.31 -12.93 -32.39
CA ILE A 234 -8.88 -12.89 -32.78
C ILE A 234 -8.00 -13.88 -32.02
N SER A 235 -7.45 -14.85 -32.77
CA SER A 235 -6.38 -15.75 -32.35
C SER A 235 -5.11 -14.94 -32.06
N VAL A 236 -4.98 -14.48 -30.82
CA VAL A 236 -3.75 -13.91 -30.30
C VAL A 236 -2.97 -15.08 -29.72
N LYS A 237 -1.87 -15.47 -30.38
CA LYS A 237 -0.94 -16.47 -29.84
C LYS A 237 -0.43 -16.00 -28.46
N PRO A 238 -0.24 -16.91 -27.49
CA PRO A 238 0.45 -16.56 -26.26
C PRO A 238 1.82 -15.99 -26.60
N GLN A 239 2.06 -14.74 -26.24
CA GLN A 239 3.38 -14.11 -26.36
C GLN A 239 4.25 -14.58 -25.19
N HIS A 240 5.56 -14.48 -25.33
CA HIS A 240 6.55 -14.91 -24.33
C HIS A 240 6.27 -14.34 -22.93
N ASP A 241 5.66 -13.16 -22.85
CA ASP A 241 5.35 -12.45 -21.62
C ASP A 241 4.20 -13.11 -20.83
N ASN A 242 3.28 -13.82 -21.51
CA ASN A 242 2.27 -14.65 -20.85
C ASN A 242 2.94 -15.78 -20.05
N LEU A 243 3.98 -16.41 -20.61
CA LEU A 243 4.63 -17.57 -20.02
C LEU A 243 5.35 -17.22 -18.71
N MET A 244 5.92 -16.02 -18.60
CA MET A 244 6.59 -15.59 -17.36
C MET A 244 5.60 -15.30 -16.23
N PHE A 245 4.46 -14.66 -16.53
CA PHE A 245 3.44 -14.43 -15.52
C PHE A 245 2.76 -15.74 -15.12
N GLU A 246 2.49 -16.60 -16.09
CA GLU A 246 2.00 -17.96 -15.82
C GLU A 246 2.99 -18.74 -14.95
N SER A 247 4.30 -18.61 -15.16
CA SER A 247 5.31 -19.23 -14.30
C SER A 247 5.30 -18.69 -12.87
N LEU A 248 5.22 -17.36 -12.66
CA LEU A 248 5.06 -16.78 -11.32
C LEU A 248 3.79 -17.31 -10.66
N LYS A 249 2.67 -17.26 -11.40
CA LYS A 249 1.37 -17.68 -10.92
C LYS A 249 1.35 -19.17 -10.57
N GLU A 250 1.89 -20.02 -11.43
CA GLU A 250 2.00 -21.47 -11.23
C GLU A 250 2.82 -21.78 -9.98
N ARG A 251 3.98 -21.13 -9.79
CA ARG A 251 4.80 -21.36 -8.59
C ARG A 251 4.09 -20.96 -7.30
N VAL A 252 3.40 -19.82 -7.31
CA VAL A 252 2.61 -19.38 -6.14
C VAL A 252 1.39 -20.29 -5.95
N ASP A 253 0.66 -20.62 -7.01
CA ASP A 253 -0.54 -21.48 -6.96
C ASP A 253 -0.20 -22.90 -6.49
N CYS A 254 0.88 -23.50 -6.98
CA CYS A 254 1.38 -24.78 -6.49
C CYS A 254 1.69 -24.73 -4.98
N ALA A 255 2.33 -23.66 -4.52
CA ALA A 255 2.59 -23.50 -3.09
C ALA A 255 1.28 -23.32 -2.27
N MET A 256 0.26 -22.66 -2.84
CA MET A 256 -1.06 -22.53 -2.22
C MET A 256 -1.81 -23.87 -2.16
N GLU A 257 -1.75 -24.69 -3.21
CA GLU A 257 -2.41 -26.00 -3.27
C GLU A 257 -1.86 -26.94 -2.20
N ILE A 258 -0.53 -26.97 -2.05
CA ILE A 258 0.16 -27.77 -1.05
C ILE A 258 -0.03 -27.17 0.37
N SER A 259 -0.51 -25.92 0.47
CA SER A 259 -0.68 -25.15 1.72
C SER A 259 0.61 -25.06 2.55
N TYR A 260 1.76 -25.27 1.90
CA TYR A 260 3.07 -25.32 2.49
C TYR A 260 4.09 -24.88 1.44
N VAL A 261 4.91 -23.89 1.79
CA VAL A 261 6.01 -23.43 0.95
C VAL A 261 7.27 -24.21 1.37
N ASP A 262 7.78 -25.07 0.51
CA ASP A 262 9.05 -25.77 0.75
C ASP A 262 10.25 -24.84 0.56
N LEU A 263 11.28 -25.00 1.39
CA LEU A 263 12.54 -24.24 1.28
C LEU A 263 13.25 -24.53 -0.06
N ASN A 264 12.99 -25.67 -0.68
CA ASN A 264 13.51 -26.03 -2.00
C ASN A 264 12.98 -25.13 -3.13
N LEU A 265 11.87 -24.42 -2.91
CA LEU A 265 11.34 -23.45 -3.88
C LEU A 265 12.14 -22.14 -3.93
N MET A 266 13.05 -21.93 -2.97
CA MET A 266 13.84 -20.71 -2.85
C MET A 266 15.17 -20.85 -3.58
N ASN A 267 15.54 -19.82 -4.31
CA ASN A 267 16.70 -19.85 -5.19
C ASN A 267 17.95 -19.35 -4.46
N SER A 268 17.79 -18.38 -3.55
CA SER A 268 18.90 -17.78 -2.80
C SER A 268 19.06 -18.43 -1.41
N PRO A 269 20.30 -18.63 -0.93
CA PRO A 269 20.55 -19.04 0.46
C PRO A 269 20.01 -18.03 1.48
N GLU A 270 20.01 -16.73 1.15
CA GLU A 270 19.47 -15.66 2.01
C GLU A 270 17.94 -15.77 2.14
N GLU A 271 17.24 -15.97 1.02
CA GLU A 271 15.79 -16.23 1.01
C GLU A 271 15.45 -17.41 1.92
N LYS A 272 16.24 -18.49 1.85
CA LYS A 272 16.04 -19.70 2.68
C LYS A 272 16.22 -19.42 4.17
N GLU A 273 17.20 -18.61 4.55
CA GLU A 273 17.45 -18.26 5.95
C GLU A 273 16.34 -17.39 6.53
N ILE A 274 15.91 -16.38 5.77
CA ILE A 274 14.78 -15.51 6.14
C ILE A 274 13.52 -16.36 6.30
N PHE A 275 13.23 -17.25 5.35
CA PHE A 275 12.02 -18.05 5.38
C PHE A 275 12.04 -19.14 6.45
N LYS A 276 13.21 -19.72 6.73
CA LYS A 276 13.40 -20.63 7.87
C LYS A 276 13.11 -19.93 9.19
N THR A 277 13.58 -18.68 9.32
CA THR A 277 13.30 -17.85 10.50
C THR A 277 11.81 -17.51 10.59
N TRP A 278 11.20 -17.12 9.47
CA TRP A 278 9.79 -16.78 9.36
C TRP A 278 8.85 -17.90 9.82
N LYS A 279 9.14 -19.15 9.45
CA LYS A 279 8.34 -20.32 9.85
C LYS A 279 8.26 -20.57 11.35
N ASN A 280 9.13 -19.96 12.14
CA ASN A 280 9.10 -20.09 13.60
C ASN A 280 8.08 -19.15 14.24
N PHE A 281 7.47 -18.23 13.48
CA PHE A 281 6.55 -17.23 14.00
C PHE A 281 5.09 -17.60 13.76
N THR A 282 4.20 -16.97 14.53
CA THR A 282 2.75 -17.12 14.36
C THR A 282 2.12 -15.79 13.99
N ARG A 283 0.94 -15.82 13.36
CA ARG A 283 0.22 -14.60 12.95
C ARG A 283 -0.02 -13.61 14.10
N ASN A 284 -0.17 -14.10 15.33
CA ASN A 284 -0.45 -13.28 16.51
C ASN A 284 0.80 -12.95 17.33
N ASP A 285 1.92 -13.61 17.04
CA ASP A 285 3.21 -13.43 17.70
C ASP A 285 4.31 -13.45 16.63
N LEU A 286 4.62 -12.24 16.13
CA LEU A 286 5.47 -12.01 14.97
C LEU A 286 6.40 -10.83 15.29
N PRO A 287 7.73 -10.98 15.15
CA PRO A 287 8.63 -9.85 15.28
C PRO A 287 8.50 -8.90 14.09
N LEU A 288 9.05 -7.69 14.22
CA LEU A 288 9.20 -6.78 13.09
C LEU A 288 10.15 -7.40 12.05
N VAL A 289 9.67 -7.57 10.83
CA VAL A 289 10.45 -8.05 9.68
C VAL A 289 10.43 -6.98 8.59
N ILE A 290 11.61 -6.54 8.15
CA ILE A 290 11.75 -5.64 7.00
C ILE A 290 12.69 -6.30 6.01
N GLN A 291 12.20 -6.50 4.79
CA GLN A 291 12.97 -7.04 3.69
C GLN A 291 13.00 -6.03 2.54
N VAL A 292 14.21 -5.65 2.13
CA VAL A 292 14.40 -4.91 0.87
C VAL A 292 14.50 -5.94 -0.25
N LEU A 293 13.52 -5.92 -1.15
CA LEU A 293 13.36 -6.91 -2.22
C LEU A 293 13.90 -6.41 -3.57
N LEU A 294 13.82 -5.09 -3.79
CA LEU A 294 14.44 -4.39 -4.93
C LEU A 294 15.04 -3.08 -4.44
N GLU A 295 16.26 -2.79 -4.87
CA GLU A 295 16.95 -1.52 -4.61
C GLU A 295 17.41 -0.88 -5.92
N SER A 296 17.00 0.37 -6.15
CA SER A 296 17.20 1.03 -7.45
C SER A 296 18.65 1.21 -7.88
N LYS A 297 19.56 1.29 -6.91
CA LYS A 297 21.01 1.40 -7.19
C LYS A 297 21.64 0.07 -7.61
N LYS A 298 21.07 -1.06 -7.21
CA LYS A 298 21.64 -2.40 -7.40
C LYS A 298 20.92 -3.17 -8.49
N ASP A 299 19.59 -3.17 -8.44
CA ASP A 299 18.76 -4.02 -9.27
C ASP A 299 18.39 -3.35 -10.59
N LYS A 300 18.60 -4.10 -11.67
CA LYS A 300 18.31 -3.69 -13.03
C LYS A 300 17.40 -4.69 -13.73
N ASP A 301 16.55 -4.17 -14.60
CA ASP A 301 15.71 -4.96 -15.48
C ASP A 301 16.54 -5.65 -16.58
N ILE A 302 15.88 -6.45 -17.43
CA ILE A 302 16.55 -7.17 -18.52
C ILE A 302 17.11 -6.24 -19.62
N THR A 303 16.69 -4.98 -19.66
CA THR A 303 17.20 -3.97 -20.62
C THR A 303 18.29 -3.09 -20.02
N GLY A 304 18.64 -3.29 -18.74
CA GLY A 304 19.71 -2.61 -18.04
C GLY A 304 19.29 -1.31 -17.35
N HIS A 305 18.00 -0.98 -17.31
CA HIS A 305 17.47 0.17 -16.57
C HIS A 305 17.27 -0.18 -15.08
N PRO A 306 17.45 0.80 -14.17
CA PRO A 306 17.26 0.57 -12.74
C PRO A 306 15.79 0.29 -12.41
N LEU A 307 15.56 -0.66 -11.52
CA LEU A 307 14.22 -0.98 -11.00
C LEU A 307 13.85 -0.02 -9.86
N PRO A 308 12.56 0.26 -9.60
CA PRO A 308 12.16 1.01 -8.42
C PRO A 308 12.35 0.20 -7.13
N ASN A 309 12.31 0.87 -5.99
CA ASN A 309 12.52 0.21 -4.70
C ASN A 309 11.26 -0.54 -4.26
N LEU A 310 11.42 -1.79 -3.82
CA LEU A 310 10.36 -2.60 -3.23
C LEU A 310 10.77 -3.06 -1.85
N ILE A 311 9.97 -2.70 -0.84
CA ILE A 311 10.23 -3.01 0.56
C ILE A 311 9.03 -3.76 1.11
N TYR A 312 9.25 -4.98 1.59
CA TYR A 312 8.28 -5.78 2.32
C TYR A 312 8.47 -5.57 3.82
N ILE A 313 7.38 -5.31 4.54
CA ILE A 313 7.36 -5.01 5.97
C ILE A 313 6.28 -5.87 6.59
N SER A 314 6.62 -6.61 7.63
CA SER A 314 5.65 -7.17 8.55
C SER A 314 5.89 -6.61 9.92
N ARG A 315 4.89 -5.91 10.47
CA ARG A 315 5.03 -5.22 11.75
C ARG A 315 5.00 -6.21 12.90
N GLU A 316 5.62 -5.80 14.00
CA GLU A 316 5.56 -6.55 15.25
C GLU A 316 4.12 -6.73 15.75
N LYS A 317 3.82 -7.94 16.20
CA LYS A 317 2.58 -8.34 16.85
C LYS A 317 2.91 -9.22 18.03
N HIS A 318 2.25 -8.95 19.16
CA HIS A 318 2.38 -9.76 20.35
C HIS A 318 0.98 -10.07 20.92
N PRO A 319 0.71 -11.29 21.42
CA PRO A 319 -0.62 -11.67 21.92
C PRO A 319 -1.11 -10.81 23.08
N ALA A 320 -0.20 -10.29 23.91
CA ALA A 320 -0.53 -9.43 25.05
C ALA A 320 -0.84 -7.97 24.66
N SER A 321 -0.58 -7.56 23.41
CA SER A 321 -0.82 -6.20 22.94
C SER A 321 -1.96 -6.16 21.93
N PRO A 322 -3.04 -5.40 22.19
CA PRO A 322 -4.07 -5.19 21.18
C PRO A 322 -3.47 -4.43 20.00
N HIS A 323 -3.83 -4.85 18.79
CA HIS A 323 -3.37 -4.18 17.58
C HIS A 323 -4.53 -3.61 16.79
N ASN A 324 -4.31 -2.43 16.22
CA ASN A 324 -5.19 -1.86 15.22
C ASN A 324 -4.80 -2.45 13.87
N PHE A 325 -5.76 -2.94 13.10
CA PHE A 325 -5.53 -3.54 11.77
C PHE A 325 -4.92 -2.53 10.78
N LYS A 326 -5.72 -2.00 9.85
CA LYS A 326 -5.25 -1.09 8.81
C LYS A 326 -4.63 0.20 9.37
N ALA A 327 -5.19 0.73 10.47
CA ALA A 327 -4.66 1.92 11.12
C ALA A 327 -3.28 1.67 11.75
N GLY A 328 -3.06 0.49 12.37
CA GLY A 328 -1.76 0.14 12.94
C GLY A 328 -0.70 -0.09 11.87
N ALA A 329 -1.06 -0.78 10.78
CA ALA A 329 -0.20 -1.00 9.62
C ALA A 329 0.28 0.32 8.99
N LEU A 330 -0.65 1.24 8.69
CA LEU A 330 -0.32 2.54 8.12
C LEU A 330 0.52 3.39 9.08
N ASN A 331 0.18 3.40 10.36
CA ASN A 331 0.96 4.14 11.34
C ASN A 331 2.38 3.59 11.47
N ALA A 332 2.57 2.27 11.40
CA ALA A 332 3.90 1.65 11.43
C ALA A 332 4.75 2.09 10.22
N LEU A 333 4.14 2.20 9.04
CA LEU A 333 4.82 2.66 7.82
C LEU A 333 5.21 4.14 7.85
N VAL A 334 4.39 4.99 8.48
CA VAL A 334 4.61 6.44 8.54
C VAL A 334 5.45 6.85 9.77
N SER A 335 5.57 5.96 10.76
CA SER A 335 6.23 6.27 12.04
C SER A 335 7.74 6.52 11.88
N PRO A 336 8.27 7.65 12.37
CA PRO A 336 9.69 8.01 12.26
C PRO A 336 10.61 7.27 13.26
N HIS A 337 10.27 6.05 13.69
CA HIS A 337 10.92 5.42 14.84
C HIS A 337 12.29 4.79 14.54
N HIS A 338 13.19 4.98 15.50
CA HIS A 338 14.65 4.87 15.43
C HIS A 338 15.25 3.46 15.47
N ASN A 339 14.43 2.40 15.58
CA ASN A 339 14.90 1.04 15.81
C ASN A 339 14.20 0.05 14.86
N LEU A 340 14.35 0.24 13.55
CA LEU A 340 14.09 -0.86 12.62
C LEU A 340 15.26 -1.84 12.78
N TYR A 341 15.01 -2.99 13.41
CA TYR A 341 15.91 -4.13 13.29
C TYR A 341 15.88 -4.57 11.84
N VAL A 342 16.86 -4.11 11.07
CA VAL A 342 17.19 -4.70 9.77
C VAL A 342 17.78 -6.06 10.11
N LEU A 343 17.03 -7.13 9.84
CA LEU A 343 17.62 -8.46 9.78
C LEU A 343 18.65 -8.39 8.65
N LYS A 344 19.92 -8.44 9.03
CA LYS A 344 21.08 -8.37 8.14
C LYS A 344 21.40 -9.74 7.60
#